data_AF-X0RHP8-F1
#
_entry.id   AF-X0RHP8-F1
#
_cell.length_a   1.000
_cell.length_b   1.000
_cell.length_c   1.000
_cell.angle_alpha   90.00
_cell.angle_beta   90.00
_cell.angle_gamma   90.00
#
_symmetry.space_group_name_H-M   'P 1'
#
loop_
_entity.id
_entity.type
_entity.pdbx_description
1 polymer ?
#
loop_
_entity_poly.entity_id
_entity_poly.type
_entity_poly.pdbx_seq_one_letter_code
_entity_poly.pdbx_strand_id
1 'polypeptide(L)'
;MDFSNYRPLISAMIEYIQYSLLPEGVQLLAFNWLDTFYIYILVAIVLGMLVTMPYTALELFKFIAPALYPHERRSMYKFVFVVTVLFSIGAVYAWLVLLPTTFNVLYVFAFQSNILPFFSVKDFFNMVAFGILGSGVFYTFPLVIWILVGAGLISVDTLKENRKQLFLGLIIVTAVLTPDPTPFSMLLMSIPFYILYEITIQVLSRTKKGREDPSVQRGIQASRDLLSRQQDPDA
;
A
#
# COMPACT_ATOMS: atom_id res chain seq x y z
N MET A 1 23.25 17.51 -31.70
CA MET A 1 23.57 16.15 -31.21
C MET A 1 22.54 15.22 -31.81
N ASP A 2 22.97 14.23 -32.59
CA ASP A 2 22.08 13.27 -33.23
C ASP A 2 21.75 12.15 -32.22
N PHE A 3 20.53 12.17 -31.69
CA PHE A 3 20.02 11.17 -30.74
C PHE A 3 19.10 10.15 -31.43
N SER A 4 19.04 10.13 -32.76
CA SER A 4 18.12 9.28 -33.54
C SER A 4 18.25 7.78 -33.22
N ASN A 5 19.44 7.32 -32.83
CA ASN A 5 19.73 5.92 -32.49
C ASN A 5 19.78 5.63 -30.97
N TYR A 6 19.58 6.63 -30.11
CA TYR A 6 19.63 6.43 -28.66
C TYR A 6 18.24 6.15 -28.10
N ARG A 7 17.98 4.89 -27.74
CA ARG A 7 16.77 4.47 -27.04
C ARG A 7 17.09 4.22 -25.56
N PRO A 8 16.95 5.21 -24.66
CA PRO A 8 17.15 4.98 -23.24
C PRO A 8 16.13 3.95 -22.72
N LEU A 9 16.48 3.21 -21.66
CA LEU A 9 15.59 2.26 -21.00
C LEU A 9 14.22 2.89 -20.68
N ILE A 10 14.22 4.15 -20.25
CA ILE A 10 13.00 4.91 -19.94
C ILE A 10 12.09 5.03 -21.17
N SER A 11 12.65 5.28 -22.37
CA SER A 11 11.85 5.36 -23.60
C SER A 11 11.20 4.02 -23.96
N ALA A 12 11.94 2.92 -23.80
CA ALA A 12 11.40 1.57 -24.01
C ALA A 12 10.29 1.25 -22.99
N MET A 13 10.44 1.69 -21.75
CA MET A 13 9.41 1.54 -20.72
C MET A 13 8.17 2.39 -21.01
N ILE A 14 8.34 3.64 -21.44
CA ILE A 14 7.24 4.51 -21.87
C ILE A 14 6.45 3.85 -23.01
N GLU A 15 7.15 3.33 -24.03
CA GLU A 15 6.53 2.63 -25.16
C GLU A 15 5.80 1.36 -24.70
N TYR A 16 6.42 0.56 -23.82
CA TYR A 16 5.81 -0.64 -23.25
C TYR A 16 4.55 -0.34 -22.42
N ILE A 17 4.56 0.73 -21.63
CA ILE A 17 3.40 1.18 -20.86
C ILE A 17 2.25 1.58 -21.77
N GLN A 18 2.53 2.36 -22.82
CA GLN A 18 1.52 2.75 -23.80
C GLN A 18 0.94 1.53 -24.51
N TYR A 19 1.80 0.65 -25.02
CA TYR A 19 1.37 -0.56 -25.72
C TYR A 19 0.50 -1.47 -24.85
N SER A 20 0.79 -1.57 -23.55
CA SER A 20 0.10 -2.52 -22.66
C SER A 20 -1.20 -1.98 -22.06
N LEU A 21 -1.32 -0.65 -21.87
CA LEU A 21 -2.40 -0.05 -21.08
C LEU A 21 -3.30 0.89 -21.87
N LEU A 22 -2.86 1.39 -23.03
CA LEU A 22 -3.66 2.31 -23.83
C LEU A 22 -4.73 1.52 -24.61
N PRO A 23 -6.04 1.81 -24.44
CA PRO A 23 -7.07 1.13 -25.21
C PRO A 23 -6.97 1.43 -26.71
N GLU A 24 -7.36 0.47 -27.56
CA GLU A 24 -7.34 0.66 -29.02
C GLU A 24 -8.20 1.86 -29.44
N GLY A 25 -7.64 2.70 -30.32
CA GLY A 25 -8.32 3.90 -30.82
C GLY A 25 -8.22 5.14 -29.91
N VAL A 26 -7.58 5.03 -28.74
CA VAL A 26 -7.26 6.16 -27.87
C VAL A 26 -5.92 6.77 -28.28
N GLN A 27 -5.86 8.09 -28.38
CA GLN A 27 -4.61 8.81 -28.65
C GLN A 27 -4.17 9.61 -27.42
N LEU A 28 -2.85 9.64 -27.18
CA LEU A 28 -2.25 10.46 -26.14
C LEU A 28 -1.87 11.84 -26.69
N LEU A 29 -2.31 12.89 -26.01
CA LEU A 29 -2.00 14.28 -26.35
C LEU A 29 -1.12 14.91 -25.27
N ALA A 30 -0.04 15.57 -25.70
CA ALA A 30 0.74 16.45 -24.85
C ALA A 30 0.20 17.88 -24.99
N PHE A 31 -0.30 18.44 -23.89
CA PHE A 31 -0.87 19.80 -23.89
C PHE A 31 0.22 20.85 -23.67
N ASN A 32 1.27 20.50 -22.93
CA ASN A 32 2.43 21.36 -22.70
C ASN A 32 3.70 20.72 -23.26
N TRP A 33 4.62 21.56 -23.72
CA TRP A 33 5.94 21.15 -24.20
C TRP A 33 6.80 20.45 -23.13
N LEU A 34 6.55 20.72 -21.84
CA LEU A 34 7.24 20.07 -20.72
C LEU A 34 6.64 18.71 -20.32
N ASP A 35 5.45 18.34 -20.82
CA ASP A 35 4.79 17.10 -20.41
C ASP A 35 5.65 15.88 -20.77
N THR A 36 6.24 15.88 -21.96
CA THR A 36 7.15 14.80 -22.40
C THR A 36 8.41 14.73 -21.53
N PHE A 37 8.97 15.85 -21.08
CA PHE A 37 10.11 15.82 -20.17
C PHE A 37 9.70 15.28 -18.78
N TYR A 38 8.54 15.70 -18.29
CA TYR A 38 7.98 15.26 -17.02
C TYR A 38 7.78 13.74 -16.96
N ILE A 39 7.23 13.13 -18.02
CA ILE A 39 7.00 11.67 -18.02
C ILE A 39 8.30 10.87 -17.95
N TYR A 40 9.40 11.36 -18.54
CA TYR A 40 10.70 10.69 -18.43
C TYR A 40 11.20 10.66 -16.99
N ILE A 41 11.08 11.78 -16.27
CA ILE A 41 11.43 11.85 -14.86
C ILE A 41 10.51 10.96 -14.03
N LEU A 42 9.20 11.02 -14.28
CA LEU A 42 8.21 10.25 -13.54
C LEU A 42 8.46 8.74 -13.67
N VAL A 43 8.66 8.24 -14.90
CA VAL A 43 8.94 6.82 -15.14
C VAL A 43 10.27 6.40 -14.50
N ALA A 44 11.31 7.25 -14.57
CA ALA A 44 12.58 6.99 -13.90
C ALA A 44 12.41 6.87 -12.38
N ILE A 45 11.62 7.75 -11.77
CA ILE A 45 11.30 7.73 -10.34
C ILE A 45 10.54 6.46 -9.97
N VAL A 46 9.50 6.10 -10.73
CA VAL A 46 8.72 4.88 -10.48
C VAL A 46 9.60 3.64 -10.54
N LEU A 47 10.38 3.48 -11.61
CA LEU A 47 11.32 2.36 -11.75
C LEU A 47 12.36 2.34 -10.62
N GLY A 48 12.90 3.51 -10.28
CA GLY A 48 13.83 3.67 -9.17
C GLY A 48 13.23 3.21 -7.84
N MET A 49 11.99 3.59 -7.53
CA MET A 49 11.31 3.15 -6.31
C MET A 49 11.02 1.65 -6.32
N LEU A 50 10.58 1.09 -7.45
CA LEU A 50 10.33 -0.35 -7.59
C LEU A 50 11.59 -1.17 -7.28
N VAL A 51 12.73 -0.77 -7.86
CA VAL A 51 14.02 -1.47 -7.69
C VAL A 51 14.59 -1.26 -6.30
N THR A 52 14.46 -0.07 -5.72
CA THR A 52 15.02 0.25 -4.40
C THR A 52 14.14 -0.20 -3.24
N MET A 53 12.95 -0.75 -3.49
CA MET A 53 12.02 -1.19 -2.44
C MET A 53 12.63 -2.09 -1.33
N PRO A 54 13.51 -3.08 -1.63
CA PRO A 54 14.16 -3.87 -0.58
C PRO A 54 15.02 -3.02 0.36
N TYR A 55 15.70 -2.01 -0.19
CA TYR A 55 16.50 -1.07 0.59
C TYR A 55 15.62 -0.11 1.40
N THR A 56 14.55 0.41 0.80
CA THR A 56 13.55 1.22 1.51
C THR A 56 12.94 0.47 2.69
N ALA A 57 12.64 -0.82 2.51
CA ALA A 57 12.13 -1.68 3.57
C ALA A 57 13.16 -1.90 4.70
N LEU A 58 14.46 -1.98 4.38
CA LEU A 58 15.54 -2.05 5.39
C LEU A 58 15.61 -0.78 6.24
N GLU A 59 15.58 0.39 5.60
CA GLU A 59 15.62 1.68 6.30
C GLU A 59 14.35 1.91 7.14
N LEU A 60 13.19 1.55 6.59
CA LEU A 60 11.93 1.57 7.33
C LEU A 60 12.00 0.66 8.55
N PHE A 61 12.55 -0.55 8.41
CA PHE A 61 12.74 -1.44 9.56
C PHE A 61 13.66 -0.83 10.61
N LYS A 62 14.78 -0.24 10.23
CA LYS A 62 15.72 0.40 11.19
C LYS A 62 15.06 1.54 11.95
N PHE A 63 14.16 2.29 11.31
CA PHE A 63 13.39 3.35 11.95
C PHE A 63 12.39 2.80 12.98
N ILE A 64 11.75 1.67 12.68
CA ILE A 64 10.72 1.05 13.55
C ILE A 64 11.36 0.16 14.63
N ALA A 65 12.54 -0.43 14.38
CA ALA A 65 13.23 -1.35 15.26
C ALA A 65 13.42 -0.88 16.72
N PRO A 66 13.61 0.41 17.04
CA PRO A 66 13.64 0.90 18.42
C PRO A 66 12.35 0.65 19.20
N ALA A 67 11.20 0.54 18.51
CA ALA A 67 9.91 0.24 19.11
C ALA A 67 9.63 -1.28 19.26
N LEU A 68 10.47 -2.15 18.68
CA LEU A 68 10.31 -3.60 18.75
C LEU A 68 11.09 -4.21 19.92
N TYR A 69 10.60 -5.33 20.44
CA TYR A 69 11.32 -6.07 21.49
C TYR A 69 12.68 -6.59 20.99
N PRO A 70 13.70 -6.72 21.86
CA PRO A 70 15.05 -7.14 21.48
C PRO A 70 15.12 -8.47 20.71
N HIS A 71 14.23 -9.41 21.03
CA HIS A 71 14.11 -10.71 20.36
C HIS A 71 13.42 -10.62 18.98
N GLU A 72 12.60 -9.60 18.74
CA GLU A 72 11.90 -9.35 17.46
C GLU A 72 12.80 -8.62 16.46
N ARG A 73 13.78 -7.84 16.95
CA ARG A 73 14.79 -7.17 16.11
C ARG A 73 15.61 -8.13 15.24
N ARG A 74 15.76 -9.39 15.67
CA ARG A 74 16.47 -10.44 14.90
C ARG A 74 15.69 -10.87 13.64
N SER A 75 14.42 -10.50 13.51
CA SER A 75 13.56 -10.86 12.36
C SER A 75 13.65 -9.88 11.17
N MET A 76 14.65 -8.99 11.14
CA MET A 76 14.84 -7.97 10.10
C MET A 76 14.72 -8.52 8.67
N TYR A 77 15.46 -9.60 8.36
CA TYR A 77 15.45 -10.17 7.01
C TYR A 77 14.08 -10.69 6.59
N LYS A 78 13.31 -11.26 7.53
CA LYS A 78 11.94 -11.71 7.25
C LYS A 78 11.01 -10.54 7.01
N PHE A 79 11.14 -9.47 7.80
CA PHE A 79 10.35 -8.25 7.61
C PHE A 79 10.60 -7.65 6.23
N VAL A 80 11.87 -7.43 5.87
CA VAL A 80 12.26 -6.85 4.58
C VAL A 80 11.73 -7.70 3.43
N PHE A 81 11.93 -9.01 3.50
CA PHE A 81 11.42 -9.94 2.49
C PHE A 81 9.90 -9.83 2.33
N VAL A 82 9.15 -9.85 3.44
CA VAL A 82 7.69 -9.75 3.40
C VAL A 82 7.24 -8.41 2.83
N VAL A 83 7.84 -7.29 3.23
CA VAL A 83 7.51 -5.95 2.67
C VAL A 83 7.73 -5.93 1.16
N THR A 84 8.92 -6.36 0.71
CA THR A 84 9.28 -6.36 -0.70
C THR A 84 8.30 -7.21 -1.50
N VAL A 85 7.99 -8.42 -1.03
CA VAL A 85 7.05 -9.32 -1.69
C VAL A 85 5.64 -8.71 -1.75
N LEU A 86 5.12 -8.18 -0.65
CA LEU A 86 3.79 -7.54 -0.62
C LEU A 86 3.72 -6.35 -1.57
N PHE A 87 4.75 -5.50 -1.56
CA PHE A 87 4.84 -4.36 -2.47
C PHE A 87 4.89 -4.80 -3.93
N SER A 88 5.70 -5.81 -4.25
CA SER A 88 5.77 -6.37 -5.61
C SER A 88 4.44 -6.98 -6.04
N ILE A 89 3.75 -7.70 -5.16
CA ILE A 89 2.40 -8.23 -5.44
C ILE A 89 1.43 -7.08 -5.73
N GLY A 90 1.44 -6.02 -4.92
CA GLY A 90 0.60 -4.83 -5.14
C GLY A 90 0.89 -4.13 -6.47
N ALA A 91 2.18 -3.98 -6.83
CA ALA A 91 2.60 -3.40 -8.11
C ALA A 91 2.18 -4.26 -9.31
N VAL A 92 2.35 -5.58 -9.21
CA VAL A 92 1.93 -6.54 -10.25
C VAL A 92 0.40 -6.56 -10.39
N TYR A 93 -0.32 -6.54 -9.26
CA TYR A 93 -1.78 -6.42 -9.27
C TYR A 93 -2.24 -5.14 -9.98
N ALA A 94 -1.57 -4.02 -9.69
CA ALA A 94 -1.89 -2.76 -10.34
C ALA A 94 -1.70 -2.83 -11.86
N TRP A 95 -0.59 -3.42 -12.30
CA TRP A 95 -0.27 -3.60 -13.71
C TRP A 95 -1.24 -4.51 -14.45
N LEU A 96 -1.59 -5.66 -13.85
CA LEU A 96 -2.37 -6.70 -14.53
C LEU A 96 -3.88 -6.52 -14.42
N VAL A 97 -4.37 -5.94 -13.32
CA VAL A 97 -5.80 -5.91 -13.02
C VAL A 97 -6.30 -4.48 -12.89
N LEU A 98 -5.70 -3.67 -12.01
CA LEU A 98 -6.23 -2.35 -11.70
C LEU A 98 -6.19 -1.42 -12.92
N LEU A 99 -5.00 -1.17 -13.48
CA LEU A 99 -4.82 -0.18 -14.56
C LEU A 99 -5.57 -0.56 -15.85
N PRO A 100 -5.49 -1.81 -16.37
CA PRO A 100 -6.24 -2.18 -17.56
C PRO A 100 -7.75 -2.01 -17.38
N THR A 101 -8.27 -2.38 -16.20
CA THR A 101 -9.70 -2.24 -15.91
C THR A 101 -10.09 -0.78 -15.80
N THR A 102 -9.30 0.05 -15.10
CA THR A 102 -9.54 1.49 -14.99
C THR A 102 -9.58 2.16 -16.36
N PHE A 103 -8.58 1.92 -17.22
CA PHE A 103 -8.56 2.52 -18.57
C PHE A 103 -9.70 2.02 -19.45
N ASN A 104 -10.08 0.75 -19.35
CA ASN A 104 -11.24 0.21 -20.06
C ASN A 104 -12.55 0.88 -19.61
N VAL A 105 -12.75 1.03 -18.29
CA VAL A 105 -13.92 1.71 -17.73
C VAL A 105 -14.00 3.15 -18.23
N LEU A 106 -12.89 3.90 -18.16
CA LEU A 106 -12.85 5.29 -18.66
C LEU A 106 -13.14 5.37 -20.16
N TYR A 107 -12.60 4.44 -20.96
CA TYR A 107 -12.88 4.34 -22.39
C TYR A 107 -14.37 4.12 -22.66
N VAL A 108 -15.00 3.18 -21.95
CA VAL A 108 -16.44 2.89 -22.08
C VAL A 108 -17.28 4.12 -21.73
N PHE A 109 -16.92 4.86 -20.68
CA PHE A 109 -17.62 6.11 -20.32
C PHE A 109 -17.52 7.19 -21.40
N ALA A 110 -16.33 7.37 -21.99
CA ALA A 110 -16.13 8.32 -23.09
C ALA A 110 -16.97 7.94 -24.31
N PHE A 111 -16.94 6.66 -24.69
CA PHE A 111 -17.71 6.13 -25.81
C PHE A 111 -19.22 6.30 -25.63
N GLN A 112 -19.76 5.94 -24.45
CA GLN A 112 -21.19 6.10 -24.14
C GLN A 112 -21.65 7.56 -24.14
N SER A 113 -20.74 8.48 -23.81
CA SER A 113 -21.01 9.92 -23.82
C SER A 113 -20.85 10.56 -25.21
N ASN A 114 -20.52 9.77 -26.23
CA ASN A 114 -20.20 10.23 -27.58
C ASN A 114 -19.06 11.27 -27.61
N ILE A 115 -18.08 11.11 -26.72
CA ILE A 115 -16.89 11.96 -26.59
C ILE A 115 -15.70 11.23 -27.22
N LEU A 116 -14.89 11.95 -28.00
CA LEU A 116 -13.65 11.40 -28.54
C LEU A 116 -12.66 11.08 -27.39
N PRO A 117 -12.16 9.84 -27.28
CA PRO A 117 -11.32 9.44 -26.17
C PRO A 117 -9.86 9.87 -26.42
N PHE A 118 -9.55 11.13 -26.12
CA PHE A 118 -8.18 11.61 -26.02
C PHE A 118 -7.75 11.65 -24.56
N PHE A 119 -6.60 11.08 -24.24
CA PHE A 119 -6.03 11.18 -22.90
C PHE A 119 -4.82 12.12 -22.91
N SER A 120 -4.73 12.95 -21.87
CA SER A 120 -3.52 13.70 -21.55
C SER A 120 -2.38 12.73 -21.28
N VAL A 121 -1.24 12.90 -21.96
CA VAL A 121 -0.06 12.05 -21.73
C VAL A 121 0.38 12.13 -20.26
N LYS A 122 0.31 13.33 -19.67
CA LYS A 122 0.69 13.56 -18.28
C LYS A 122 -0.23 12.82 -17.32
N ASP A 123 -1.55 12.92 -17.52
CA ASP A 123 -2.52 12.31 -16.61
C ASP A 123 -2.52 10.78 -16.75
N PHE A 124 -2.34 10.27 -17.97
CA PHE A 124 -2.14 8.85 -18.23
C PHE A 124 -0.95 8.29 -17.43
N PHE A 125 0.24 8.89 -17.57
CA PHE A 125 1.43 8.41 -16.87
C PHE A 125 1.37 8.65 -15.35
N ASN A 126 0.71 9.72 -14.90
CA ASN A 126 0.43 9.92 -13.49
C ASN A 126 -0.45 8.81 -12.94
N MET A 127 -1.53 8.44 -13.63
CA MET A 127 -2.41 7.37 -13.19
C MET A 127 -1.69 6.03 -13.15
N VAL A 128 -0.82 5.74 -14.13
CA VAL A 128 0.05 4.55 -14.09
C VAL A 128 0.99 4.58 -12.88
N ALA A 129 1.65 5.71 -12.63
CA ALA A 129 2.57 5.87 -11.51
C ALA A 129 1.85 5.70 -10.15
N PHE A 130 0.72 6.38 -9.96
CA PHE A 130 -0.13 6.26 -8.76
C PHE A 130 -0.70 4.85 -8.61
N GLY A 131 -1.14 4.22 -9.69
CA GLY A 131 -1.65 2.86 -9.66
C GLY A 131 -0.58 1.88 -9.18
N ILE A 132 0.62 1.92 -9.77
CA ILE A 132 1.72 1.02 -9.43
C ILE A 132 2.24 1.28 -8.01
N LEU A 133 2.68 2.51 -7.73
CA LEU A 133 3.29 2.85 -6.44
C LEU A 133 2.27 2.86 -5.31
N GLY A 134 1.09 3.45 -5.56
CA GLY A 134 0.00 3.52 -4.61
C GLY A 134 -0.47 2.13 -4.22
N SER A 135 -0.75 1.24 -5.19
CA SER A 135 -1.11 -0.15 -4.90
C SER A 135 0.00 -0.90 -4.18
N GLY A 136 1.26 -0.76 -4.62
CA GLY A 136 2.40 -1.37 -3.95
C GLY A 136 2.48 -0.99 -2.46
N VAL A 137 2.45 0.32 -2.15
CA VAL A 137 2.45 0.81 -0.77
C VAL A 137 1.19 0.34 -0.03
N PHE A 138 0.03 0.37 -0.67
CA PHE A 138 -1.23 -0.01 -0.06
C PHE A 138 -1.25 -1.48 0.37
N TYR A 139 -0.64 -2.36 -0.41
CA TYR A 139 -0.49 -3.76 -0.07
C TYR A 139 0.43 -4.00 1.13
N THR A 140 1.24 -3.02 1.56
CA THR A 140 2.09 -3.13 2.76
C THR A 140 1.34 -2.79 4.06
N PHE A 141 0.14 -2.21 4.01
CA PHE A 141 -0.67 -1.88 5.20
C PHE A 141 -0.94 -3.04 6.17
N PRO A 142 -1.21 -4.28 5.72
CA PRO A 142 -1.23 -5.48 6.57
C PRO A 142 -0.08 -5.52 7.59
N LEU A 143 1.12 -5.14 7.16
CA LEU A 143 2.30 -5.13 8.01
C LEU A 143 2.31 -3.98 9.01
N VAL A 144 1.76 -2.83 8.64
CA VAL A 144 1.54 -1.70 9.56
C VAL A 144 0.64 -2.15 10.71
N ILE A 145 -0.46 -2.85 10.40
CA ILE A 145 -1.37 -3.38 11.42
C ILE A 145 -0.66 -4.40 12.32
N TRP A 146 0.16 -5.28 11.73
CA TRP A 146 0.98 -6.24 12.48
C TRP A 146 1.95 -5.53 13.46
N ILE A 147 2.61 -4.45 13.02
CA ILE A 147 3.50 -3.65 13.88
C ILE A 147 2.70 -2.98 15.00
N LEU A 148 1.56 -2.34 14.70
CA LEU A 148 0.74 -1.64 15.69
C LEU A 148 0.23 -2.59 16.78
N VAL A 149 -0.18 -3.80 16.39
CA VAL A 149 -0.61 -4.84 17.34
C VAL A 149 0.56 -5.40 18.13
N GLY A 150 1.72 -5.58 17.50
CA GLY A 150 2.96 -6.03 18.15
C GLY A 150 3.50 -5.03 19.16
N ALA A 151 3.40 -3.73 18.87
CA ALA A 151 3.76 -2.62 19.76
C ALA A 151 2.74 -2.40 20.90
N GLY A 152 1.61 -3.11 20.90
CA GLY A 152 0.55 -2.96 21.90
C GLY A 152 -0.31 -1.70 21.73
N LEU A 153 -0.20 -0.99 20.60
CA LEU A 153 -1.00 0.21 20.32
C LEU A 153 -2.45 -0.12 19.98
N ILE A 154 -2.70 -1.31 19.42
CA ILE A 154 -4.03 -1.78 19.03
C ILE A 154 -4.21 -3.25 19.46
N SER A 155 -5.40 -3.60 19.95
CA SER A 155 -5.76 -4.99 20.26
C SER A 155 -6.40 -5.70 19.05
N VAL A 156 -6.25 -7.03 18.98
CA VAL A 156 -6.88 -7.83 17.91
C VAL A 156 -8.39 -7.81 18.03
N ASP A 157 -8.91 -7.76 19.25
CA ASP A 157 -10.35 -7.71 19.49
C ASP A 157 -10.93 -6.36 19.05
N THR A 158 -10.21 -5.25 19.31
CA THR A 158 -10.56 -3.92 18.79
C THR A 158 -10.60 -3.90 17.26
N LEU A 159 -9.67 -4.58 16.57
CA LEU A 159 -9.69 -4.69 15.10
C LEU A 159 -10.88 -5.52 14.60
N LYS A 160 -11.28 -6.56 15.34
CA LYS A 160 -12.43 -7.40 15.00
C LYS A 160 -13.77 -6.70 15.24
N GLU A 161 -13.89 -5.92 16.31
CA GLU A 161 -15.10 -5.17 16.63
C GLU A 161 -15.31 -4.01 15.64
N ASN A 162 -14.23 -3.34 15.24
CA ASN A 162 -14.28 -2.13 14.40
C ASN A 162 -14.06 -2.40 12.90
N ARG A 163 -14.35 -3.62 12.42
CA ARG A 163 -14.21 -4.01 10.99
C ARG A 163 -14.89 -3.03 10.02
N LYS A 164 -16.09 -2.56 10.38
CA LYS A 164 -16.87 -1.63 9.55
C LYS A 164 -16.19 -0.25 9.46
N GLN A 165 -15.64 0.24 10.57
CA GLN A 165 -14.96 1.53 10.63
C GLN A 165 -13.65 1.49 9.84
N LEU A 166 -12.90 0.38 9.93
CA LEU A 166 -11.69 0.21 9.14
C LEU A 166 -12.01 0.13 7.64
N PHE A 167 -13.06 -0.60 7.24
CA PHE A 167 -13.49 -0.64 5.85
C PHE A 167 -13.92 0.74 5.34
N LEU A 168 -14.60 1.54 6.17
CA LEU A 168 -14.93 2.93 5.81
C LEU A 168 -13.66 3.79 5.66
N GLY A 169 -12.72 3.70 6.61
CA GLY A 169 -11.44 4.40 6.53
C GLY A 169 -10.65 4.00 5.29
N LEU A 170 -10.72 2.72 4.91
CA LEU A 170 -10.11 2.20 3.69
C LEU A 170 -10.68 2.88 2.44
N ILE A 171 -12.01 2.92 2.32
CA ILE A 171 -12.69 3.56 1.20
C ILE A 171 -12.29 5.03 1.10
N ILE A 172 -12.23 5.74 2.23
CA ILE A 172 -11.79 7.15 2.28
C ILE A 172 -10.35 7.28 1.76
N VAL A 173 -9.42 6.45 2.25
CA VAL A 173 -8.02 6.46 1.81
C VAL A 173 -7.91 6.15 0.31
N THR A 174 -8.61 5.13 -0.18
CA THR A 174 -8.62 4.82 -1.62
C THR A 174 -9.22 5.94 -2.44
N ALA A 175 -10.26 6.62 -1.95
CA ALA A 175 -10.88 7.72 -2.67
C ALA A 175 -9.95 8.94 -2.81
N VAL A 176 -9.08 9.17 -1.82
CA VAL A 176 -8.06 10.24 -1.87
C VAL A 176 -6.88 9.86 -2.76
N LEU A 177 -6.48 8.58 -2.74
CA LEU A 177 -5.31 8.11 -3.50
C LEU A 177 -5.60 7.82 -4.97
N THR A 178 -6.85 7.49 -5.31
CA THR A 178 -7.23 7.11 -6.67
C THR A 178 -7.47 8.38 -7.50
N PRO A 179 -6.63 8.68 -8.50
CA PRO A 179 -6.76 9.89 -9.30
C PRO A 179 -7.97 9.84 -10.24
N ASP A 180 -8.45 8.65 -10.61
CA ASP A 180 -9.73 8.49 -11.29
C ASP A 180 -10.85 8.37 -10.24
N PRO A 181 -11.76 9.34 -10.14
CA PRO A 181 -12.82 9.32 -9.12
C PRO A 181 -13.94 8.34 -9.48
N THR A 182 -13.60 7.13 -9.95
CA THR A 182 -14.55 6.09 -10.34
C THR A 182 -14.77 5.09 -9.20
N PRO A 183 -16.02 4.74 -8.85
CA PRO A 183 -16.30 3.73 -7.84
C PRO A 183 -15.71 2.34 -8.18
N PHE A 184 -15.54 2.04 -9.46
CA PHE A 184 -14.99 0.77 -9.93
C PHE A 184 -13.53 0.58 -9.51
N SER A 185 -12.66 1.56 -9.77
CA SER A 185 -11.25 1.51 -9.37
C SER A 185 -11.11 1.45 -7.84
N MET A 186 -11.95 2.20 -7.11
CA MET A 186 -11.96 2.15 -5.63
C MET A 186 -12.29 0.76 -5.10
N LEU A 187 -13.29 0.08 -5.68
CA LEU A 187 -13.65 -1.29 -5.30
C LEU A 187 -12.57 -2.29 -5.67
N LEU A 188 -11.97 -2.17 -6.86
CA LEU A 188 -10.85 -3.01 -7.30
C LEU A 188 -9.64 -2.88 -6.38
N MET A 189 -9.39 -1.72 -5.80
CA MET A 189 -8.31 -1.54 -4.83
C MET A 189 -8.71 -2.06 -3.43
N SER A 190 -9.95 -1.82 -3.02
CA SER A 190 -10.43 -2.09 -1.66
C SER A 190 -10.67 -3.58 -1.38
N ILE A 191 -11.18 -4.35 -2.34
CA ILE A 191 -11.49 -5.79 -2.16
C ILE A 191 -10.24 -6.62 -1.82
N PRO A 192 -9.16 -6.61 -2.62
CA PRO A 192 -7.97 -7.40 -2.31
C PRO A 192 -7.30 -6.95 -1.02
N PHE A 193 -7.35 -5.65 -0.71
CA PHE A 193 -6.89 -5.15 0.57
C PHE A 193 -7.70 -5.75 1.73
N TYR A 194 -9.04 -5.75 1.62
CA TYR A 194 -9.88 -6.27 2.69
C TYR A 194 -9.58 -7.76 2.97
N ILE A 195 -9.29 -8.52 1.91
CA ILE A 195 -8.83 -9.91 2.03
C ILE A 195 -7.49 -9.98 2.79
N LEU A 196 -6.50 -9.17 2.41
CA LEU A 196 -5.21 -9.10 3.10
C LEU A 196 -5.36 -8.70 4.58
N TYR A 197 -6.26 -7.76 4.86
CA TYR A 197 -6.60 -7.35 6.22
C TYR A 197 -7.16 -8.52 7.03
N GLU A 198 -8.09 -9.29 6.46
CA GLU A 198 -8.68 -10.44 7.16
C GLU A 198 -7.63 -11.52 7.45
N ILE A 199 -6.77 -11.81 6.48
CA ILE A 199 -5.64 -12.72 6.65
C ILE A 199 -4.75 -12.22 7.80
N THR A 200 -4.50 -10.91 7.87
CA THR A 200 -3.69 -10.31 8.93
C THR A 200 -4.30 -10.52 10.31
N ILE A 201 -5.60 -10.25 10.47
CA ILE A 201 -6.31 -10.52 11.73
C ILE A 201 -6.21 -12.00 12.10
N GLN A 202 -6.42 -12.90 11.14
CA GLN A 202 -6.36 -14.34 11.40
C GLN A 202 -4.96 -14.76 11.89
N VAL A 203 -3.90 -14.31 11.22
CA VAL A 203 -2.51 -14.58 11.62
C VAL A 203 -2.21 -14.01 13.02
N LEU A 204 -2.61 -12.77 13.28
CA LEU A 204 -2.42 -12.12 14.58
C LEU A 204 -3.19 -12.83 15.71
N SER A 205 -4.43 -13.24 15.46
CA SER A 205 -5.26 -13.91 16.46
C SER A 205 -4.69 -15.26 16.90
N ARG A 206 -4.04 -15.99 15.98
CA ARG A 206 -3.34 -17.26 16.29
C ARG A 206 -2.06 -17.02 17.09
N THR A 207 -1.39 -15.89 16.85
CA THR A 207 -0.13 -15.53 17.52
C THR A 207 -0.36 -14.98 18.93
N LYS A 208 -1.46 -14.23 19.16
CA LYS A 208 -1.77 -13.56 20.43
C LYS A 208 -2.43 -14.47 21.47
N LYS A 209 -2.95 -15.64 21.09
CA LYS A 209 -3.55 -16.63 22.02
C LYS A 209 -2.54 -17.19 23.07
N GLY A 210 -1.30 -16.72 23.08
CA GLY A 210 -0.28 -17.03 24.10
C GLY A 210 0.41 -15.81 24.74
N ARG A 211 -0.10 -14.58 24.60
CA ARG A 211 0.52 -13.37 25.21
C ARG A 211 -0.53 -12.60 26.04
N GLU A 212 -0.50 -12.81 27.35
CA GLU A 212 -1.23 -11.97 28.32
C GLU A 212 -0.64 -10.55 28.31
N ASP A 213 -1.49 -9.54 28.40
CA ASP A 213 -1.09 -8.13 28.36
C ASP A 213 -0.26 -7.76 29.61
N PRO A 214 1.02 -7.35 29.46
CA PRO A 214 1.88 -6.99 30.58
C PRO A 214 1.39 -5.78 31.38
N SER A 215 0.53 -4.94 30.81
CA SER A 215 -0.09 -3.81 31.52
C SER A 215 -1.23 -4.30 32.43
N VAL A 216 -2.00 -5.30 31.97
CA VAL A 216 -3.02 -5.98 32.76
C VAL A 216 -2.37 -6.78 33.88
N GLN A 217 -1.26 -7.49 33.61
CA GLN A 217 -0.50 -8.19 34.66
C GLN A 217 0.06 -7.22 35.71
N ARG A 218 0.63 -6.08 35.30
CA ARG A 218 1.09 -5.05 36.23
C ARG A 218 -0.05 -4.44 37.05
N GLY A 219 -1.22 -4.22 36.44
CA GLY A 219 -2.41 -3.76 37.14
C GLY A 219 -2.91 -4.77 38.17
N ILE A 220 -3.01 -6.05 37.78
CA ILE A 220 -3.41 -7.14 38.67
C ILE A 220 -2.42 -7.29 39.83
N GLN A 221 -1.12 -7.20 39.55
CA GLN A 221 -0.08 -7.32 40.56
C GLN A 221 -0.08 -6.13 41.52
N ALA A 222 -0.22 -4.90 41.02
CA ALA A 222 -0.38 -3.71 41.85
C ALA A 222 -1.66 -3.78 42.71
N SER A 223 -2.79 -4.23 42.15
CA SER A 223 -4.01 -4.46 42.92
C SER A 223 -3.81 -5.53 43.99
N ARG A 224 -3.10 -6.62 43.69
CA ARG A 224 -2.82 -7.69 44.65
C ARG A 224 -1.93 -7.20 45.80
N ASP A 225 -0.93 -6.38 45.51
CA ASP A 225 -0.04 -5.76 46.52
C ASP A 225 -0.78 -4.75 47.40
N LEU A 226 -1.75 -4.01 46.84
CA LEU A 226 -2.60 -3.10 47.61
C LEU A 226 -3.56 -3.85 48.53
N LEU A 227 -4.15 -4.95 48.04
CA LEU A 227 -5.05 -5.79 48.82
C LEU A 227 -4.32 -6.52 49.96
N SER A 228 -3.09 -6.98 49.74
CA SER A 228 -2.27 -7.60 50.80
C SER A 228 -1.88 -6.60 51.89
N ARG A 229 -1.64 -5.33 51.55
CA ARG A 229 -1.38 -4.25 52.54
C ARG A 229 -2.63 -3.86 53.34
N GLN A 230 -3.82 -4.03 52.79
CA GLN A 230 -5.07 -3.80 53.52
C GLN A 230 -5.44 -4.94 54.48
N GLN A 231 -4.93 -6.14 54.24
CA GLN A 231 -5.18 -7.32 55.08
C GLN A 231 -4.20 -7.45 56.26
N ASP A 232 -3.11 -6.67 56.29
CA ASP A 232 -2.12 -6.67 57.37
C ASP A 232 -1.87 -5.23 57.88
N PRO A 233 -2.74 -4.69 58.77
CA PRO A 233 -2.60 -3.33 59.28
C PRO A 233 -1.46 -3.15 60.31
N ASP A 234 -0.90 -4.24 60.83
CA ASP A 234 -0.05 -4.26 62.04
C ASP A 234 1.34 -4.89 61.84
N ALA A 235 1.85 -4.97 60.61
CA ALA A 235 3.24 -5.37 60.30
C ALA A 235 4.18 -4.17 60.11
#